data_AF-A0A2V1IJT7-F1
#
_entry.id   AF-A0A2V1IJT7-F1
#
_cell.length_a   1.000
_cell.length_b   1.000
_cell.length_c   1.000
_cell.angle_alpha   90.00
_cell.angle_beta   90.00
_cell.angle_gamma   90.00
#
_symmetry.space_group_name_H-M   'P 1'
#
loop_
_entity.id
_entity.type
_entity.pdbx_description
1 polymer ?
#
loop_
_entity_poly.entity_id
_entity_poly.type
_entity_poly.pdbx_seq_one_letter_code
_entity_poly.pdbx_strand_id
1 'polypeptide(L)'
;MKYKTSTYIIVTLAFSIMGMLLWASGCHRQISNNNDIRRIFEIYHANSEYYLSGQVVSIDLLYDYGTMYRDVYVLEIDVDSFEIYKNDLRIGMPFLGVYDSICNKAYIQSPIYNEQTNNEYKNGDSLPTVKINSTDGLIHFSDKLQLGMLVVEKSDVLSAKENRNTIRF
;
A
#
# COMPACT_ATOMS: atom_id res chain seq x y z
N MET A 1 -36.37 21.92 -44.99
CA MET A 1 -35.88 21.79 -43.59
C MET A 1 -35.61 20.31 -43.19
N LYS A 2 -34.92 19.49 -44.01
CA LYS A 2 -34.68 18.05 -43.72
C LYS A 2 -33.23 17.67 -43.34
N TYR A 3 -32.27 18.57 -43.53
CA TYR A 3 -30.84 18.27 -43.35
C TYR A 3 -30.31 18.43 -41.91
N LYS A 4 -31.02 19.11 -41.01
CA LYS A 4 -30.54 19.32 -39.62
C LYS A 4 -30.65 18.06 -38.76
N THR A 5 -31.75 17.32 -38.87
CA THR A 5 -32.04 16.18 -37.98
C THR A 5 -31.11 14.98 -38.20
N SER A 6 -30.73 14.71 -39.45
CA SER A 6 -29.83 13.59 -39.82
C SER A 6 -28.42 13.79 -39.25
N THR A 7 -27.87 15.00 -39.35
CA THR A 7 -26.54 15.32 -38.83
C THR A 7 -26.49 15.25 -37.31
N TYR A 8 -27.54 15.70 -36.60
CA TYR A 8 -27.62 15.55 -35.14
C TYR A 8 -27.66 14.08 -34.71
N ILE A 9 -28.39 13.22 -35.43
CA ILE A 9 -28.43 11.78 -35.13
C ILE A 9 -27.03 11.16 -35.27
N ILE A 10 -26.30 11.48 -36.35
CA ILE A 10 -24.94 10.96 -36.58
C ILE A 10 -23.97 11.44 -35.50
N VAL A 11 -24.04 12.72 -35.13
CA VAL A 11 -23.18 13.29 -34.07
C VAL A 11 -23.45 12.60 -32.74
N THR A 12 -24.73 12.44 -32.35
CA THR A 12 -25.09 11.75 -31.10
C THR A 12 -24.64 10.29 -31.11
N LEU A 13 -24.73 9.60 -32.25
CA LEU A 13 -24.26 8.22 -32.40
C LEU A 13 -22.72 8.13 -32.22
N ALA A 14 -21.99 9.05 -32.84
CA ALA A 14 -20.54 9.13 -32.73
C ALA A 14 -20.08 9.44 -31.29
N PHE A 15 -20.74 10.36 -30.59
CA PHE A 15 -20.46 10.65 -29.17
C PHE A 15 -20.76 9.45 -28.27
N SER A 16 -21.85 8.72 -28.55
CA SER A 16 -22.21 7.51 -27.79
C SER A 16 -21.17 6.39 -27.98
N ILE A 17 -20.70 6.19 -29.21
CA ILE A 17 -19.64 5.20 -29.51
C ILE A 17 -18.32 5.59 -28.86
N MET A 18 -17.93 6.87 -28.94
CA MET A 18 -16.72 7.37 -28.28
C MET A 18 -16.79 7.19 -26.76
N GLY A 19 -17.96 7.48 -26.15
CA GLY A 19 -18.19 7.26 -24.73
C GLY A 19 -18.05 5.80 -24.33
N MET A 20 -18.63 4.86 -25.10
CA MET A 20 -18.49 3.42 -24.85
C MET A 20 -17.05 2.94 -24.99
N LEU A 21 -16.29 3.45 -25.97
CA LEU A 21 -14.88 3.09 -26.17
C LEU A 21 -13.99 3.60 -25.02
N LEU A 22 -14.22 4.84 -24.56
CA LEU A 22 -13.50 5.40 -23.41
C LEU A 22 -13.81 4.62 -22.12
N TRP A 23 -15.07 4.25 -21.93
CA TRP A 23 -15.49 3.43 -20.78
C TRP A 23 -14.86 2.04 -20.83
N ALA A 24 -14.91 1.36 -21.98
CA ALA A 24 -14.29 0.05 -22.17
C ALA A 24 -12.77 0.09 -21.93
N SER A 25 -12.09 1.15 -22.39
CA SER A 25 -10.65 1.36 -22.15
C SER A 25 -10.35 1.57 -20.67
N GLY A 26 -11.18 2.35 -19.97
CA GLY A 26 -11.08 2.55 -18.52
C GLY A 26 -11.25 1.25 -17.74
N CYS A 27 -12.28 0.46 -18.07
CA CYS A 27 -12.51 -0.85 -17.46
C CYS A 27 -11.36 -1.82 -17.72
N HIS A 28 -10.85 -1.88 -18.95
CA HIS A 28 -9.72 -2.75 -19.29
C HIS A 28 -8.46 -2.39 -18.49
N ARG A 29 -8.16 -1.09 -18.34
CA ARG A 29 -7.04 -0.62 -17.52
C ARG A 29 -7.20 -1.01 -16.06
N GLN A 30 -8.40 -0.87 -15.50
CA GLN A 30 -8.67 -1.24 -14.11
C GLN A 30 -8.52 -2.76 -13.88
N ILE A 31 -9.00 -3.58 -14.81
CA ILE A 31 -8.81 -5.04 -14.76
C ILE A 31 -7.33 -5.41 -14.80
N SER A 32 -6.54 -4.78 -15.68
CA SER A 32 -5.09 -5.02 -15.75
C SER A 32 -4.42 -4.70 -14.42
N ASN A 33 -4.66 -3.50 -13.87
CA ASN A 33 -4.07 -3.08 -12.61
C ASN A 33 -4.42 -4.04 -11.45
N ASN A 34 -5.68 -4.51 -11.39
CA ASN A 34 -6.10 -5.45 -10.35
C ASN A 34 -5.38 -6.80 -10.49
N ASN A 35 -5.16 -7.28 -11.71
CA ASN A 35 -4.43 -8.53 -11.94
C ASN A 35 -2.95 -8.39 -11.55
N ASP A 36 -2.34 -7.24 -11.84
CA ASP A 36 -0.94 -6.97 -11.47
C ASP A 36 -0.78 -6.91 -9.94
N ILE A 37 -1.68 -6.20 -9.24
CA ILE A 37 -1.69 -6.16 -7.78
C ILE A 37 -1.85 -7.56 -7.20
N ARG A 38 -2.82 -8.34 -7.70
CA ARG A 38 -3.04 -9.72 -7.21
C ARG A 38 -1.78 -10.57 -7.39
N ARG A 39 -1.11 -10.46 -8.53
CA ARG A 39 0.13 -11.18 -8.81
C ARG A 39 1.25 -10.80 -7.85
N ILE A 40 1.39 -9.51 -7.51
CA ILE A 40 2.38 -9.04 -6.53
C ILE A 40 2.14 -9.70 -5.16
N PHE A 41 0.90 -9.68 -4.68
CA PHE A 41 0.54 -10.33 -3.42
C PHE A 41 0.76 -11.85 -3.46
N GLU A 42 0.35 -12.53 -4.54
CA GLU A 42 0.57 -13.98 -4.70
C GLU A 42 2.06 -14.33 -4.64
N ILE A 43 2.92 -13.56 -5.31
CA ILE A 43 4.38 -13.76 -5.26
C ILE A 43 4.90 -13.49 -3.85
N TYR A 44 4.49 -12.39 -3.23
CA TYR A 44 4.93 -12.01 -1.90
C TYR A 44 4.59 -13.06 -0.84
N HIS A 45 3.31 -13.44 -0.73
CA HIS A 45 2.85 -14.46 0.22
C HIS A 45 3.42 -15.85 -0.07
N ALA A 46 3.83 -16.13 -1.33
CA ALA A 46 4.55 -17.36 -1.64
C ALA A 46 5.99 -17.37 -1.12
N ASN A 47 6.61 -16.23 -0.82
CA ASN A 47 8.03 -16.12 -0.45
C ASN A 47 8.27 -15.58 0.97
N SER A 48 7.25 -15.04 1.64
CA SER A 48 7.38 -14.43 2.97
C SER A 48 6.28 -14.93 3.91
N GLU A 49 6.68 -15.41 5.09
CA GLU A 49 5.80 -15.76 6.21
C GLU A 49 6.43 -15.29 7.53
N TYR A 50 5.79 -14.34 8.21
CA TYR A 50 6.30 -13.74 9.43
C TYR A 50 5.19 -13.13 10.31
N TYR A 51 5.55 -12.88 11.56
CA TYR A 51 4.83 -12.07 12.51
C TYR A 51 5.73 -10.95 13.02
N LEU A 52 5.27 -9.71 12.97
CA LEU A 52 5.96 -8.56 13.54
C LEU A 52 5.03 -7.81 14.49
N SER A 53 5.52 -7.46 15.68
CA SER A 53 4.84 -6.55 16.60
C SER A 53 5.77 -5.49 17.12
N GLY A 54 5.27 -4.27 17.29
CA GLY A 54 6.07 -3.18 17.84
C GLY A 54 5.28 -1.89 18.04
N GLN A 55 5.97 -0.87 18.53
CA GLN A 55 5.45 0.48 18.73
C GLN A 55 5.83 1.37 17.55
N VAL A 56 4.87 2.05 16.91
CA VAL A 56 5.20 3.08 15.93
C VAL A 56 5.85 4.26 16.66
N VAL A 57 7.02 4.69 16.21
CA VAL A 57 7.80 5.78 16.83
C VAL A 57 7.96 7.00 15.94
N SER A 58 7.80 6.83 14.62
CA SER A 58 7.80 7.94 13.66
C SER A 58 6.84 7.67 12.51
N ILE A 59 6.27 8.75 11.97
CA ILE A 59 5.39 8.76 10.81
C ILE A 59 5.89 9.87 9.89
N ASP A 60 6.46 9.50 8.74
CA ASP A 60 6.97 10.45 7.75
C ASP A 60 6.13 10.38 6.47
N LEU A 61 5.54 11.51 6.06
CA LEU A 61 4.71 11.57 4.85
C LEU A 61 5.54 11.28 3.60
N LEU A 62 5.10 10.30 2.80
CA LEU A 62 5.74 9.91 1.56
C LEU A 62 4.99 10.41 0.33
N TYR A 63 3.67 10.18 0.28
CA TYR A 63 2.81 10.59 -0.83
C TYR A 63 1.56 11.26 -0.31
N ASP A 64 1.37 12.52 -0.73
CA ASP A 64 0.16 13.31 -0.50
C ASP A 64 -0.83 13.10 -1.65
N TYR A 65 -1.96 12.46 -1.35
CA TYR A 65 -3.09 12.24 -2.25
C TYR A 65 -4.28 13.16 -1.92
N GLY A 66 -4.08 14.14 -1.04
CA GLY A 66 -5.06 15.13 -0.61
C GLY A 66 -6.06 14.62 0.42
N THR A 67 -5.84 13.44 1.00
CA THR A 67 -6.69 12.92 2.08
C THR A 67 -5.95 11.92 2.95
N MET A 68 -6.01 12.12 4.26
CA MET A 68 -5.35 11.28 5.26
C MET A 68 -5.62 9.77 5.15
N TYR A 69 -6.76 9.38 4.60
CA TYR A 69 -7.11 7.97 4.39
C TYR A 69 -6.36 7.31 3.22
N ARG A 70 -5.79 8.12 2.32
CA ARG A 70 -5.08 7.68 1.11
C ARG A 70 -3.61 8.07 1.13
N ASP A 71 -3.24 9.07 1.91
CA ASP A 71 -1.86 9.49 2.07
C ASP A 71 -1.02 8.32 2.58
N VAL A 72 0.16 8.17 2.00
CA VAL A 72 1.06 7.06 2.31
C VAL A 72 2.20 7.61 3.15
N TYR A 73 2.48 6.93 4.26
CA TYR A 73 3.53 7.28 5.19
C TYR A 73 4.57 6.17 5.25
N VAL A 74 5.79 6.55 5.62
CA VAL A 74 6.82 5.63 6.08
C VAL A 74 6.70 5.57 7.60
N LEU A 75 6.39 4.38 8.11
CA LEU A 75 6.27 4.14 9.54
C LEU A 75 7.59 3.55 10.04
N GLU A 76 8.20 4.20 11.02
CA GLU A 76 9.28 3.62 11.80
C GLU A 76 8.69 2.93 13.03
N ILE A 77 9.02 1.67 13.22
CA ILE A 77 8.49 0.81 14.28
C ILE A 77 9.66 0.34 15.13
N ASP A 78 9.58 0.58 16.44
CA ASP A 78 10.45 -0.08 17.42
C ASP A 78 9.87 -1.47 17.71
N VAL A 79 10.67 -2.52 17.44
CA VAL A 79 10.15 -3.88 17.31
C VAL A 79 10.19 -4.61 18.65
N ASP A 80 9.04 -5.06 19.14
CA ASP A 80 8.96 -5.88 20.35
C ASP A 80 9.24 -7.36 20.07
N SER A 81 8.71 -7.87 18.95
CA SER A 81 8.88 -9.25 18.51
C SER A 81 8.86 -9.33 17.00
N PHE A 82 9.75 -10.16 16.45
CA PHE A 82 9.79 -10.47 15.03
C PHE A 82 10.12 -11.95 14.84
N GLU A 83 9.12 -12.69 14.36
CA GLU A 83 9.21 -14.13 14.09
C GLU A 83 9.12 -14.36 12.59
N ILE A 84 10.13 -14.98 12.00
CA ILE A 84 10.16 -15.33 10.59
C ILE A 84 10.01 -16.83 10.46
N TYR A 85 8.95 -17.26 9.78
CA TYR A 85 8.70 -18.66 9.45
C TYR A 85 9.22 -19.01 8.05
N LYS A 86 9.17 -18.05 7.12
CA LYS A 86 9.69 -18.16 5.76
C LYS A 86 10.19 -16.81 5.26
N ASN A 87 11.40 -16.78 4.69
CA ASN A 87 11.91 -15.59 4.01
C ASN A 87 12.83 -15.98 2.86
N ASP A 88 12.22 -16.17 1.69
CA ASP A 88 12.90 -16.45 0.44
C ASP A 88 13.04 -15.18 -0.43
N LEU A 89 12.82 -13.99 0.16
CA LEU A 89 12.90 -12.72 -0.55
C LEU A 89 14.33 -12.41 -0.96
N ARG A 90 14.49 -11.97 -2.22
CA ARG A 90 15.78 -11.61 -2.81
C ARG A 90 15.77 -10.15 -3.26
N ILE A 91 16.97 -9.64 -3.53
CA ILE A 91 17.11 -8.33 -4.16
C ILE A 91 16.28 -8.29 -5.45
N GLY A 92 15.44 -7.26 -5.58
CA GLY A 92 14.53 -7.08 -6.72
C GLY A 92 13.20 -7.83 -6.62
N MET A 93 12.96 -8.61 -5.56
CA MET A 93 11.63 -9.14 -5.27
C MET A 93 10.80 -8.12 -4.48
N PRO A 94 9.45 -8.16 -4.59
CA PRO A 94 8.57 -7.31 -3.81
C PRO A 94 8.64 -7.67 -2.32
N PHE A 95 8.52 -6.66 -1.46
CA PHE A 95 8.54 -6.80 -0.01
C PHE A 95 7.64 -5.74 0.64
N LEU A 96 7.20 -5.98 1.88
CA LEU A 96 6.40 -5.01 2.65
C LEU A 96 7.29 -4.02 3.38
N GLY A 97 8.36 -4.53 3.97
CA GLY A 97 9.18 -3.74 4.88
C GLY A 97 10.61 -4.24 5.03
N VAL A 98 11.40 -3.44 5.73
CA VAL A 98 12.77 -3.77 6.10
C VAL A 98 12.96 -3.63 7.59
N TYR A 99 13.54 -4.66 8.19
CA TYR A 99 13.85 -4.75 9.61
C TYR A 99 15.36 -4.73 9.81
N ASP A 100 15.87 -3.79 10.62
CA ASP A 100 17.25 -3.73 11.06
C ASP A 100 17.39 -4.45 12.42
N SER A 101 18.10 -5.57 12.42
CA SER A 101 18.33 -6.40 13.59
C SER A 101 19.24 -5.79 14.66
N ILE A 102 20.07 -4.80 14.32
CA ILE A 102 20.95 -4.13 15.28
C ILE A 102 20.22 -2.99 15.98
N CYS A 103 19.48 -2.20 15.22
CA CYS A 103 18.69 -1.09 15.77
C CYS A 103 17.37 -1.56 16.36
N ASN A 104 16.96 -2.79 16.06
CA ASN A 104 15.66 -3.37 16.38
C ASN A 104 14.49 -2.52 15.83
N LYS A 105 14.66 -1.99 14.62
CA LYS A 105 13.69 -1.09 13.98
C LYS A 105 13.19 -1.69 12.69
N ALA A 106 11.89 -1.56 12.45
CA ALA A 106 11.27 -1.90 11.18
C ALA A 106 10.71 -0.67 10.48
N TYR A 107 10.74 -0.71 9.15
CA TYR A 107 10.23 0.33 8.28
C TYR A 107 9.23 -0.26 7.31
N ILE A 108 8.03 0.30 7.25
CA ILE A 108 6.99 -0.09 6.30
C ILE A 108 6.40 1.15 5.63
N GLN A 109 5.76 0.94 4.48
CA GLN A 109 4.88 1.93 3.89
C GLN A 109 3.43 1.56 4.19
N SER A 110 2.66 2.49 4.72
CA SER A 110 1.24 2.27 5.00
C SER A 110 0.53 3.61 5.09
N PRO A 111 -0.75 3.67 4.70
CA PRO A 111 -1.63 4.70 5.24
C PRO A 111 -1.69 4.54 6.76
N ILE A 112 -1.94 5.64 7.46
CA ILE A 112 -2.21 5.61 8.90
C ILE A 112 -3.00 6.86 9.25
N TYR A 113 -4.02 6.70 10.10
CA TYR A 113 -4.76 7.80 10.69
C TYR A 113 -5.34 7.31 12.01
N ASN A 114 -5.72 8.22 12.89
CA ASN A 114 -6.25 7.88 14.19
C ASN A 114 -7.72 7.50 14.05
N GLU A 115 -8.04 6.20 14.12
CA GLU A 115 -9.42 5.73 13.94
C GLU A 115 -10.37 6.21 15.05
N GLN A 116 -9.85 6.40 16.27
CA GLN A 116 -10.67 6.86 17.39
C GLN A 116 -11.19 8.29 17.18
N THR A 117 -10.38 9.13 16.55
CA THR A 117 -10.72 10.54 16.31
C THR A 117 -11.13 10.83 14.88
N ASN A 118 -10.98 9.87 13.96
CA ASN A 118 -11.13 10.05 12.52
C ASN A 118 -10.34 11.25 11.99
N ASN A 119 -9.10 11.43 12.45
CA ASN A 119 -8.20 12.51 12.06
C ASN A 119 -6.75 12.01 11.90
N GLU A 120 -5.89 12.84 11.33
CA GLU A 120 -4.44 12.61 11.28
C GLU A 120 -3.83 12.59 12.69
N TYR A 121 -2.75 11.82 12.86
CA TYR A 121 -1.92 11.89 14.06
C TYR A 121 -1.20 13.23 14.11
N LYS A 122 -1.32 13.93 15.24
CA LYS A 122 -0.65 15.22 15.49
C LYS A 122 0.67 15.02 16.22
N ASN A 123 1.55 16.01 16.10
CA ASN A 123 2.80 16.03 16.87
C ASN A 123 2.51 15.96 18.37
N GLY A 124 3.07 14.94 19.03
CA GLY A 124 2.88 14.66 20.45
C GLY A 124 1.76 13.68 20.75
N ASP A 125 1.00 13.22 19.75
CA ASP A 125 0.05 12.13 19.94
C ASP A 125 0.79 10.83 20.27
N SER A 126 0.17 10.00 21.12
CA SER A 126 0.63 8.62 21.31
C SER A 126 0.35 7.83 20.05
N LEU A 127 1.40 7.44 19.36
CA LEU A 127 1.30 6.61 18.17
C LEU A 127 0.85 5.18 18.55
N PRO A 128 0.20 4.44 17.63
CA PRO A 128 -0.34 3.12 17.95
C PRO A 128 0.77 2.06 17.96
N THR A 129 0.55 0.98 18.69
CA THR A 129 1.30 -0.26 18.45
C THR A 129 0.77 -0.95 17.20
N VAL A 130 1.63 -1.63 16.47
CA VAL A 130 1.31 -2.33 15.23
C VAL A 130 1.58 -3.83 15.37
N LYS A 131 0.73 -4.64 14.75
CA LYS A 131 0.89 -6.09 14.57
C LYS A 131 0.70 -6.42 13.10
N ILE A 132 1.71 -7.04 12.50
CA ILE A 132 1.73 -7.41 11.09
C ILE A 132 1.80 -8.93 11.03
N ASN A 133 0.82 -9.56 10.39
CA ASN A 133 0.81 -10.99 10.17
C ASN A 133 0.69 -11.26 8.67
N SER A 134 1.76 -11.79 8.06
CA SER A 134 1.75 -12.08 6.62
C SER A 134 0.64 -13.05 6.20
N THR A 135 0.09 -13.83 7.13
CA THR A 135 -0.94 -14.85 6.87
C THR A 135 -2.33 -14.25 6.66
N ASP A 136 -2.68 -13.19 7.39
CA ASP A 136 -3.97 -12.52 7.24
C ASP A 136 -3.92 -11.35 6.24
N GLY A 137 -2.71 -10.95 5.82
CA GLY A 137 -2.49 -9.89 4.83
C GLY A 137 -2.83 -8.49 5.34
N LEU A 138 -2.95 -8.33 6.65
CA LEU A 138 -3.37 -7.11 7.31
C LEU A 138 -2.31 -6.59 8.29
N ILE A 139 -2.35 -5.27 8.45
CA ILE A 139 -1.66 -4.51 9.48
C ILE A 139 -2.71 -4.10 10.49
N HIS A 140 -2.57 -4.56 11.73
CA HIS A 140 -3.48 -4.26 12.83
C HIS A 140 -2.84 -3.23 13.75
N PHE A 141 -3.54 -2.12 13.98
CA PHE A 141 -3.12 -1.08 14.90
C PHE A 141 -3.92 -1.16 16.20
N SER A 142 -3.33 -0.73 17.32
CA SER A 142 -4.00 -0.75 18.63
C SER A 142 -5.21 0.18 18.74
N ASP A 143 -5.32 1.16 17.85
CA ASP A 143 -6.47 2.06 17.77
C ASP A 143 -7.68 1.44 17.05
N LYS A 144 -7.57 0.16 16.67
CA LYS A 144 -8.51 -0.71 15.92
C LYS A 144 -8.38 -0.62 14.40
N LEU A 145 -7.51 0.26 13.90
CA LEU A 145 -7.34 0.42 12.47
C LEU A 145 -6.79 -0.89 11.87
N GLN A 146 -7.39 -1.31 10.76
CA GLN A 146 -6.92 -2.46 9.99
C GLN A 146 -6.69 -2.01 8.56
N LEU A 147 -5.47 -2.21 8.06
CA LEU A 147 -5.09 -1.82 6.71
C LEU A 147 -4.46 -2.99 5.97
N GLY A 148 -4.70 -3.05 4.67
CA GLY A 148 -3.99 -3.98 3.80
C GLY A 148 -2.51 -3.62 3.73
N MET A 149 -1.67 -4.65 3.61
CA MET A 149 -0.24 -4.48 3.42
C MET A 149 0.08 -3.77 2.10
N LEU A 150 0.91 -2.72 2.11
CA LEU A 150 1.43 -2.13 0.87
C LEU A 150 2.75 -2.81 0.50
N VAL A 151 2.67 -3.82 -0.35
CA VAL A 151 3.85 -4.49 -0.91
C VAL A 151 4.40 -3.67 -2.07
N VAL A 152 5.71 -3.36 -2.02
CA VAL A 152 6.38 -2.56 -3.03
C VAL A 152 7.44 -3.37 -3.77
N GLU A 153 7.42 -3.34 -5.11
CA GLU A 153 8.46 -4.01 -5.93
C GLU A 153 9.79 -3.26 -5.86
N LYS A 154 9.72 -1.93 -5.81
CA LYS A 154 10.85 -1.01 -5.64
C LYS A 154 10.39 0.19 -4.83
N SER A 155 11.02 0.39 -3.69
CA SER A 155 10.85 1.61 -2.89
C SER A 155 12.21 2.19 -2.60
N ASP A 156 12.51 3.36 -3.17
CA ASP A 156 13.77 4.07 -2.90
C ASP A 156 13.88 4.41 -1.41
N VAL A 157 12.75 4.64 -0.74
CA VAL A 157 12.73 5.02 0.67
C VAL A 157 13.00 3.83 1.59
N LEU A 158 12.40 2.67 1.33
CA LEU A 158 12.73 1.46 2.09
C LEU A 158 14.13 0.95 1.75
N SER A 159 14.54 1.02 0.48
CA SER A 159 15.89 0.63 0.06
C SER A 159 16.97 1.51 0.72
N ALA A 160 16.68 2.80 0.98
CA ALA A 160 17.59 3.68 1.70
C ALA A 160 17.77 3.31 3.19
N LYS A 161 16.87 2.52 3.76
CA LYS A 161 16.99 1.99 5.14
C LYS A 161 17.77 0.68 5.19
N GLU A 162 18.06 0.06 4.06
CA GLU A 162 18.79 -1.20 3.99
C GLU A 162 20.27 -1.07 4.34
N ASN A 163 20.79 -2.07 5.05
CA ASN A 163 22.20 -2.22 5.34
C ASN A 163 22.57 -3.71 5.44
N ARG A 164 23.76 -4.02 5.97
CA ARG A 164 24.24 -5.42 6.05
C ARG A 164 23.47 -6.29 7.05
N ASN A 165 22.72 -5.68 7.95
CA ASN A 165 21.99 -6.34 9.03
C ASN A 165 20.47 -6.29 8.82
N THR A 166 20.02 -5.80 7.66
CA THR A 166 18.60 -5.67 7.37
C THR A 166 18.02 -6.92 6.74
N ILE A 167 16.80 -7.25 7.16
CA ILE A 167 15.98 -8.33 6.64
C ILE A 167 14.79 -7.70 5.93
N ARG A 168 14.60 -8.02 4.64
CA ARG A 168 13.34 -7.72 3.93
C ARG A 168 12.28 -8.70 4.40
N PHE A 169 11.05 -8.24 4.58
CA PHE A 169 9.92 -9.08 4.96
C PHE A 169 8.66 -8.70 4.19
#